data_AF-A0A955WDN3-F1
#
_entry.id   AF-A0A955WDN3-F1
#
_cell.length_a   1.000
_cell.length_b   1.000
_cell.length_c   1.000
_cell.angle_alpha   90.00
_cell.angle_beta   90.00
_cell.angle_gamma   90.00
#
_symmetry.space_group_name_H-M   'P 1'
#
loop_
_entity.id
_entity.type
_entity.pdbx_description
1 polymer ?
#
loop_
_entity_poly.entity_id
_entity_poly.type
_entity_poly.pdbx_seq_one_letter_code
_entity_poly.pdbx_strand_id
1 'polypeptide(L)'
;MNSNACFLVIVARGNARRLKARLDGHAETRLVTTVADARPLVRSQTRWVGWWIDGAIDERAFAALWQGRPAECNPPVLFQSDARPDLDDTLFPHRWLPKSAPRAEERYFLGYCLAYEVTRRALIAAAVENLGREHELTVRQMELAAIATLPFGRDEILRGLGVSPNTLKTRVRQLLHVLQQDTLDALGKTILRQAIDLAPAPRVLHGAPPQATRRPVAGLLPSDRRSSVPVGRATLESIVVPALGAPPKDSTQAG
;
A
#
# COMPACT_ATOMS: atom_id res chain seq x y z
N MET A 1 -18.49 9.64 14.07
CA MET A 1 -17.12 10.13 13.80
C MET A 1 -17.22 11.54 13.25
N ASN A 2 -16.53 12.52 13.85
CA ASN A 2 -16.62 13.93 13.45
C ASN A 2 -16.15 14.16 12.00
N SER A 3 -16.91 14.97 11.29
CA SER A 3 -17.01 15.17 9.84
C SER A 3 -15.81 15.84 9.13
N ASN A 4 -14.58 15.69 9.63
CA ASN A 4 -13.40 16.41 9.13
C ASN A 4 -12.25 15.51 8.64
N ALA A 5 -12.45 14.21 8.41
CA ALA A 5 -11.40 13.37 7.83
C ALA A 5 -11.50 13.37 6.30
N CYS A 6 -10.40 13.67 5.60
CA CYS A 6 -10.40 13.85 4.16
C CYS A 6 -9.35 12.99 3.44
N PHE A 7 -9.63 12.60 2.19
CA PHE A 7 -8.60 12.15 1.24
C PHE A 7 -8.07 13.34 0.44
N LEU A 8 -6.78 13.36 0.17
CA LEU A 8 -6.18 14.25 -0.83
C LEU A 8 -5.94 13.45 -2.11
N VAL A 9 -6.36 13.97 -3.26
CA VAL A 9 -6.09 13.38 -4.57
C VAL A 9 -5.46 14.42 -5.48
N ILE A 10 -4.24 14.14 -5.96
CA ILE A 10 -3.53 14.93 -6.97
C ILE A 10 -3.55 14.12 -8.27
N VAL A 11 -4.25 14.59 -9.31
CA VAL A 11 -4.44 13.82 -10.55
C VAL A 11 -4.62 14.69 -11.78
N ALA A 12 -4.00 14.28 -12.89
CA ALA A 12 -4.19 14.88 -14.21
C ALA A 12 -5.53 14.42 -14.85
N ARG A 13 -6.63 15.09 -14.50
CA ARG A 13 -8.00 15.11 -15.10
C ARG A 13 -8.71 13.79 -15.47
N GLY A 14 -8.10 12.83 -16.16
CA GLY A 14 -8.76 11.65 -16.76
C GLY A 14 -9.39 10.66 -15.76
N ASN A 15 -8.69 10.33 -14.66
CA ASN A 15 -9.17 9.36 -13.66
C ASN A 15 -9.83 9.99 -12.43
N ALA A 16 -9.87 11.32 -12.38
CA ALA A 16 -10.19 12.10 -11.20
C ALA A 16 -11.58 11.81 -10.64
N ARG A 17 -12.60 11.81 -11.50
CA ARG A 17 -14.00 11.64 -11.09
C ARG A 17 -14.28 10.25 -10.53
N ARG A 18 -13.70 9.21 -11.15
CA ARG A 18 -13.90 7.82 -10.75
C ARG A 18 -13.22 7.54 -9.41
N LEU A 19 -11.99 8.03 -9.23
CA LEU A 19 -11.26 7.90 -7.97
C LEU A 19 -12.00 8.65 -6.85
N LYS A 20 -12.45 9.88 -7.12
CA LYS A 20 -13.23 10.67 -6.16
C LYS A 20 -14.50 9.93 -5.71
N ALA A 21 -15.31 9.45 -6.65
CA ALA A 21 -16.56 8.74 -6.33
C ALA A 21 -16.33 7.49 -5.47
N ARG A 22 -15.22 6.78 -5.70
CA ARG A 22 -14.84 5.61 -4.89
C ARG A 22 -14.45 6.01 -3.46
N LEU A 23 -13.64 7.06 -3.31
CA LEU A 23 -13.14 7.51 -2.01
C LEU A 23 -14.21 8.23 -1.17
N ASP A 24 -15.08 9.01 -1.81
CA ASP A 24 -16.22 9.70 -1.18
C ASP A 24 -17.19 8.73 -0.49
N GLY A 25 -17.23 7.46 -0.93
CA GLY A 25 -17.97 6.40 -0.24
C GLY A 25 -17.45 6.09 1.17
N HIS A 26 -16.28 6.63 1.56
CA HIS A 26 -15.62 6.38 2.84
C HIS A 26 -15.31 7.67 3.62
N ALA A 27 -14.81 8.71 2.94
CA ALA A 27 -14.51 10.02 3.54
C ALA A 27 -14.50 11.11 2.46
N GLU A 28 -14.62 12.38 2.85
CA GLU A 28 -14.61 13.49 1.89
C GLU A 28 -13.31 13.50 1.07
N THR A 29 -13.41 13.63 -0.27
CA THR A 29 -12.23 13.69 -1.14
C THR A 29 -11.99 15.10 -1.68
N ARG A 30 -10.81 15.65 -1.38
CA ARG A 30 -10.29 16.89 -1.94
C ARG A 30 -9.46 16.57 -3.18
N LEU A 31 -9.92 17.05 -4.33
CA LEU A 31 -9.33 16.79 -5.63
C LEU A 31 -8.60 18.04 -6.13
N VAL A 32 -7.34 17.89 -6.51
CA VAL A 32 -6.53 18.94 -7.12
C VAL A 32 -5.72 18.40 -8.30
N THR A 33 -5.26 19.29 -9.16
CA THR A 33 -4.48 18.92 -10.36
C THR A 33 -2.98 19.02 -10.18
N THR A 34 -2.53 19.82 -9.21
CA THR A 34 -1.09 20.07 -8.97
C THR A 34 -0.75 20.07 -7.49
N VAL A 35 0.55 19.93 -7.20
CA VAL A 35 1.10 20.08 -5.84
C VAL A 35 0.92 21.50 -5.31
N ALA A 36 0.98 22.51 -6.18
CA ALA A 36 0.78 23.90 -5.80
C ALA A 36 -0.64 24.12 -5.24
N ASP A 37 -1.64 23.54 -5.92
CA ASP A 37 -3.05 23.60 -5.50
C ASP A 37 -3.30 22.84 -4.18
N ALA A 38 -2.54 21.77 -3.92
CA ALA A 38 -2.64 20.98 -2.69
C ALA A 38 -2.14 21.74 -1.45
N ARG A 39 -1.18 22.64 -1.62
CA ARG A 39 -0.47 23.31 -0.51
C ARG A 39 -1.38 24.05 0.48
N PRO A 40 -2.33 24.93 0.06
CA PRO A 40 -3.22 25.58 1.01
C PRO A 40 -4.12 24.59 1.75
N LEU A 41 -4.57 23.51 1.08
CA LEU A 41 -5.40 22.48 1.69
C LEU A 41 -4.65 21.70 2.77
N VAL A 42 -3.42 21.28 2.48
CA VAL A 42 -2.60 20.52 3.43
C VAL A 42 -2.31 21.32 4.70
N ARG A 43 -2.19 22.65 4.59
CA ARG A 43 -1.95 23.53 5.74
C ARG A 43 -3.20 23.79 6.58
N SER A 44 -4.38 23.87 5.97
CA SER A 44 -5.63 24.16 6.68
C SER A 44 -6.32 22.92 7.24
N GLN A 45 -6.09 21.76 6.60
CA GLN A 45 -6.71 20.50 6.97
C GLN A 45 -5.90 19.80 8.06
N THR A 46 -6.55 19.50 9.19
CA THR A 46 -5.89 18.89 10.36
C THR A 46 -5.91 17.36 10.34
N ARG A 47 -6.73 16.75 9.48
CA ARG A 47 -6.95 15.30 9.48
C ARG A 47 -7.09 14.75 8.05
N TRP A 48 -6.11 13.95 7.66
CA TRP A 48 -6.04 13.27 6.37
C TRP A 48 -6.12 11.75 6.57
N VAL A 49 -7.01 11.09 5.84
CA VAL A 49 -7.16 9.62 5.81
C VAL A 49 -6.07 8.98 4.97
N GLY A 50 -5.72 9.61 3.85
CA GLY A 50 -4.68 9.15 2.93
C GLY A 50 -4.52 10.11 1.75
N TRP A 51 -3.36 10.07 1.12
CA TRP A 51 -3.03 10.86 -0.07
C TRP A 51 -2.84 9.94 -1.28
N TRP A 52 -3.45 10.32 -2.40
CA TRP A 52 -3.38 9.60 -3.67
C TRP A 52 -2.81 10.50 -4.75
N ILE A 53 -1.69 10.10 -5.34
CA ILE A 53 -0.99 10.86 -6.37
C ILE A 53 -1.03 10.02 -7.65
N ASP A 54 -1.83 10.44 -8.61
CA ASP A 54 -1.98 9.81 -9.92
C ASP A 54 -1.25 10.65 -10.97
N GLY A 55 -0.09 10.15 -11.41
CA GLY A 55 0.73 10.76 -12.45
C GLY A 55 2.15 11.10 -11.99
N ALA A 56 2.93 11.68 -12.92
CA ALA A 56 4.26 12.20 -12.63
C ALA A 56 4.16 13.39 -11.67
N ILE A 57 5.14 13.52 -10.79
CA ILE A 57 5.19 14.58 -9.79
C ILE A 57 6.60 15.15 -9.66
N ASP A 58 6.68 16.45 -9.39
CA ASP A 58 7.92 17.07 -8.94
C ASP A 58 8.19 16.64 -7.49
N GLU A 59 9.22 15.83 -7.30
CA GLU A 59 9.63 15.24 -6.03
C GLU A 59 10.01 16.30 -4.99
N ARG A 60 10.70 17.38 -5.42
CA ARG A 60 11.08 18.49 -4.54
C ARG A 60 9.85 19.27 -4.09
N ALA A 61 8.93 19.53 -5.01
CA ALA A 61 7.67 20.19 -4.68
C ALA A 61 6.83 19.34 -3.72
N PHE A 62 6.78 18.02 -3.94
CA PHE A 62 6.06 17.11 -3.05
C PHE A 62 6.70 17.00 -1.68
N ALA A 63 8.04 16.90 -1.59
CA ALA A 63 8.74 16.93 -0.31
C ALA A 63 8.42 18.20 0.48
N ALA A 64 8.39 19.37 -0.18
CA ALA A 64 7.97 20.62 0.44
C ALA A 64 6.49 20.63 0.86
N LEU A 65 5.60 20.00 0.08
CA LEU A 65 4.20 19.81 0.47
C LEU A 65 4.09 18.95 1.73
N TRP A 66 4.81 17.83 1.76
CA TRP A 66 4.86 16.93 2.90
C TRP A 66 5.32 17.67 4.15
N GLN A 67 6.46 18.37 4.10
CA GLN A 67 6.98 19.12 5.26
C GLN A 67 6.06 20.26 5.71
N GLY A 68 5.17 20.75 4.83
CA GLY A 68 4.20 21.80 5.16
C GLY A 68 2.95 21.33 5.91
N ARG A 69 2.78 20.02 6.14
CA ARG A 69 1.64 19.45 6.87
C ARG A 69 1.79 19.65 8.39
N PRO A 70 0.70 19.66 9.17
CA PRO A 70 0.78 19.59 10.63
C PRO A 70 1.56 18.35 11.10
N ALA A 71 2.45 18.48 12.09
CA ALA A 71 3.35 17.40 12.52
C ALA A 71 2.61 16.11 12.97
N GLU A 72 1.42 16.27 13.53
CA GLU A 72 0.56 15.16 13.95
C GLU A 72 -0.12 14.43 12.79
N CYS A 73 -0.06 15.01 11.59
CA CYS A 73 -0.66 14.44 10.40
C CYS A 73 0.37 13.64 9.61
N ASN A 74 0.31 12.32 9.73
CA ASN A 74 1.12 11.39 8.93
C ASN A 74 0.21 10.45 8.13
N PRO A 75 -0.48 10.97 7.10
CA PRO A 75 -1.36 10.15 6.29
C PRO A 75 -0.55 9.16 5.44
N PRO A 76 -1.07 7.95 5.19
CA PRO A 76 -0.50 7.06 4.18
C PRO A 76 -0.52 7.70 2.80
N VAL A 77 0.56 7.52 2.03
CA VAL A 77 0.72 8.09 0.69
C VAL A 77 0.84 6.99 -0.34
N LEU A 78 0.07 7.09 -1.43
CA LEU A 78 0.19 6.23 -2.61
C LEU A 78 0.50 7.05 -3.86
N PHE A 79 1.59 6.69 -4.53
CA PHE A 79 1.92 7.12 -5.88
C PHE A 79 1.49 6.06 -6.89
N GLN A 80 0.82 6.50 -7.95
CA GLN A 80 0.40 5.67 -9.05
C GLN A 80 0.82 6.31 -10.38
N SER A 81 1.92 5.81 -10.92
CA SER A 81 2.64 6.40 -12.07
C SER A 81 3.32 5.30 -12.89
N ASP A 82 3.69 5.60 -14.14
CA ASP A 82 4.39 4.62 -14.99
C ASP A 82 5.81 4.33 -14.49
N ALA A 83 6.50 5.35 -13.99
CA ALA A 83 7.81 5.23 -13.35
C ALA A 83 7.70 5.45 -11.84
N ARG A 84 8.50 4.70 -11.07
CA ARG A 84 8.64 4.93 -9.62
C ARG A 84 9.30 6.29 -9.37
N PRO A 85 8.72 7.16 -8.54
CA PRO A 85 9.36 8.41 -8.17
C PRO A 85 10.61 8.16 -7.31
N ASP A 86 11.66 8.95 -7.51
CA ASP A 86 12.92 8.90 -6.76
C ASP A 86 12.78 9.70 -5.45
N LEU A 87 11.92 9.20 -4.56
CA LEU A 87 11.66 9.80 -3.26
C LEU A 87 12.49 9.12 -2.19
N ASP A 88 13.04 9.92 -1.28
CA ASP A 88 13.73 9.42 -0.11
C ASP A 88 12.74 8.74 0.84
N ASP A 89 12.81 7.40 0.90
CA ASP A 89 11.99 6.53 1.75
C ASP A 89 12.11 6.89 3.25
N THR A 90 13.16 7.62 3.66
CA THR A 90 13.35 8.05 5.06
C THR A 90 12.56 9.32 5.41
N LEU A 91 12.18 10.13 4.42
CA LEU A 91 11.46 11.39 4.66
C LEU A 91 9.99 11.15 4.99
N PHE A 92 9.39 10.11 4.40
CA PHE A 92 8.01 9.74 4.67
C PHE A 92 7.59 8.35 4.19
N PRO A 93 6.67 7.70 4.92
CA PRO A 93 6.12 6.42 4.50
C PRO A 93 5.23 6.60 3.27
N HIS A 94 5.64 6.02 2.15
CA HIS A 94 4.86 6.00 0.93
C HIS A 94 4.87 4.63 0.27
N ARG A 95 3.91 4.43 -0.64
CA ARG A 95 3.86 3.29 -1.54
C ARG A 95 3.82 3.77 -2.97
N TRP A 96 4.37 2.95 -3.86
CA TRP A 96 4.26 3.16 -5.29
C TRP A 96 3.61 1.95 -5.94
N LEU A 97 2.70 2.19 -6.87
CA LEU A 97 2.08 1.20 -7.74
C LEU A 97 2.26 1.64 -9.21
N PRO A 98 2.70 0.74 -10.11
CA PRO A 98 2.65 1.03 -11.54
C PRO A 98 1.20 1.20 -12.01
N LYS A 99 0.97 1.92 -13.11
CA LYS A 99 -0.37 2.04 -13.73
C LYS A 99 -1.00 0.70 -14.11
N SER A 100 -0.16 -0.29 -14.38
CA SER A 100 -0.55 -1.68 -14.69
C SER A 100 -0.89 -2.52 -13.47
N ALA A 101 -0.75 -2.01 -12.25
CA ALA A 101 -1.04 -2.76 -11.04
C ALA A 101 -2.50 -3.25 -11.00
N PRO A 102 -2.76 -4.45 -10.45
CA PRO A 102 -4.12 -4.94 -10.26
C PRO A 102 -4.96 -3.96 -9.43
N ARG A 103 -6.22 -3.75 -9.81
CA ARG A 103 -7.14 -2.88 -9.05
C ARG A 103 -7.35 -3.31 -7.59
N ALA A 104 -7.06 -4.56 -7.26
CA ALA A 104 -7.08 -5.06 -5.89
C ALA A 104 -6.06 -4.33 -5.00
N GLU A 105 -4.91 -3.92 -5.54
CA GLU A 105 -3.88 -3.17 -4.81
C GLU A 105 -4.40 -1.83 -4.29
N GLU A 106 -5.17 -1.14 -5.12
CA GLU A 106 -5.84 0.11 -4.76
C GLU A 106 -6.86 -0.09 -3.63
N ARG A 107 -7.56 -1.23 -3.64
CA ARG A 107 -8.51 -1.63 -2.58
C ARG A 107 -7.76 -1.90 -1.26
N TYR A 108 -6.65 -2.61 -1.31
CA TYR A 108 -5.86 -2.93 -0.12
C TYR A 108 -5.23 -1.69 0.49
N PHE A 109 -4.70 -0.78 -0.35
CA PHE A 109 -4.23 0.51 0.13
C PHE A 109 -5.35 1.34 0.77
N LEU A 110 -6.54 1.39 0.15
CA LEU A 110 -7.68 2.09 0.74
C LEU A 110 -8.07 1.54 2.11
N GLY A 111 -8.16 0.23 2.28
CA GLY A 111 -8.46 -0.33 3.59
C GLY A 111 -7.30 -0.19 4.59
N TYR A 112 -6.04 -0.13 4.15
CA TYR A 112 -4.91 0.30 5.01
C TYR A 112 -5.14 1.73 5.53
N CYS A 113 -5.51 2.67 4.66
CA CYS A 113 -5.80 4.06 5.06
C CYS A 113 -6.90 4.14 6.12
N LEU A 114 -8.00 3.40 5.93
CA LEU A 114 -9.09 3.38 6.90
C LEU A 114 -8.69 2.69 8.21
N ALA A 115 -7.95 1.57 8.14
CA ALA A 115 -7.45 0.90 9.33
C ALA A 115 -6.49 1.81 10.13
N TYR A 116 -5.62 2.53 9.44
CA TYR A 116 -4.71 3.50 10.05
C TYR A 116 -5.48 4.68 10.66
N GLU A 117 -6.49 5.18 9.96
CA GLU A 117 -7.33 6.27 10.44
C GLU A 117 -8.09 5.91 11.72
N VAL A 118 -8.58 4.68 11.80
CA VAL A 118 -9.31 4.14 12.95
C VAL A 118 -8.37 3.86 14.13
N THR A 119 -7.22 3.22 13.89
CA THR A 119 -6.36 2.70 14.95
C THR A 119 -5.22 3.62 15.33
N ARG A 120 -4.86 4.58 14.47
CA ARG A 120 -3.65 5.42 14.54
C ARG A 120 -2.36 4.63 14.66
N ARG A 121 -2.35 3.36 14.24
CA ARG A 121 -1.22 2.43 14.38
C ARG A 121 -0.90 1.80 13.03
N ALA A 122 0.25 2.18 12.46
CA ALA A 122 0.69 1.70 11.14
C ALA A 122 0.84 0.17 11.09
N LEU A 123 1.36 -0.45 12.15
CA LEU A 123 1.54 -1.91 12.20
C LEU A 123 0.20 -2.67 12.20
N ILE A 124 -0.83 -2.13 12.89
CA ILE A 124 -2.18 -2.72 12.86
C ILE A 124 -2.78 -2.57 11.46
N ALA A 125 -2.65 -1.38 10.85
CA ALA A 125 -3.13 -1.16 9.49
C ALA A 125 -2.44 -2.10 8.48
N ALA A 126 -1.14 -2.36 8.64
CA ALA A 126 -0.40 -3.29 7.81
C ALA A 126 -0.87 -4.75 7.99
N ALA A 127 -1.11 -5.18 9.23
CA ALA A 127 -1.66 -6.51 9.50
C ALA A 127 -3.06 -6.68 8.88
N VAL A 128 -3.93 -5.68 9.03
CA VAL A 128 -5.26 -5.67 8.40
C VAL A 128 -5.18 -5.72 6.88
N GLU A 129 -4.21 -5.01 6.29
CA GLU A 129 -4.00 -5.08 4.85
C GLU A 129 -3.53 -6.45 4.38
N ASN A 130 -2.59 -7.08 5.10
CA ASN A 130 -2.12 -8.44 4.79
C ASN A 130 -3.27 -9.45 4.84
N LEU A 131 -4.11 -9.39 5.88
CA LEU A 131 -5.35 -10.17 5.93
C LEU A 131 -6.27 -9.86 4.74
N GLY A 132 -6.35 -8.59 4.35
CA GLY A 132 -7.08 -8.16 3.16
C GLY A 132 -6.59 -8.82 1.89
N ARG A 133 -5.27 -8.98 1.74
CA ARG A 133 -4.64 -9.65 0.60
C ARG A 133 -4.84 -11.16 0.64
N GLU A 134 -4.61 -11.78 1.79
CA GLU A 134 -4.69 -13.22 2.00
C GLU A 134 -6.11 -13.77 1.79
N HIS A 135 -7.11 -13.02 2.22
CA HIS A 135 -8.52 -13.43 2.18
C HIS A 135 -9.38 -12.61 1.21
N GLU A 136 -8.74 -11.82 0.34
CA GLU A 136 -9.39 -10.93 -0.65
C GLU A 136 -10.49 -10.03 -0.08
N LEU A 137 -10.28 -9.51 1.14
CA LEU A 137 -11.31 -8.76 1.86
C LEU A 137 -11.71 -7.48 1.12
N THR A 138 -12.97 -7.10 1.30
CA THR A 138 -13.47 -5.79 0.92
C THR A 138 -12.97 -4.71 1.87
N VAL A 139 -12.98 -3.45 1.40
CA VAL A 139 -12.59 -2.28 2.22
C VAL A 139 -13.37 -2.20 3.53
N ARG A 140 -14.68 -2.48 3.50
CA ARG A 140 -15.54 -2.44 4.70
C ARG A 140 -15.27 -3.60 5.66
N GLN A 141 -14.86 -4.76 5.15
CA GLN A 141 -14.40 -5.87 5.99
C GLN A 141 -13.07 -5.54 6.68
N MET A 142 -12.12 -4.92 5.96
CA MET A 142 -10.85 -4.45 6.54
C MET A 142 -11.06 -3.37 7.61
N GLU A 143 -11.96 -2.41 7.36
CA GLU A 143 -12.33 -1.39 8.35
C GLU A 143 -12.92 -2.02 9.62
N LEU A 144 -13.82 -2.99 9.46
CA LEU A 144 -14.39 -3.74 10.59
C LEU A 144 -13.34 -4.59 11.33
N ALA A 145 -12.39 -5.19 10.60
CA ALA A 145 -11.27 -5.92 11.19
C ALA A 145 -10.37 -5.00 12.03
N ALA A 146 -10.10 -3.77 11.55
CA ALA A 146 -9.34 -2.78 12.30
C ALA A 146 -10.08 -2.35 13.59
N ILE A 147 -11.39 -2.15 13.51
CA ILE A 147 -12.24 -1.83 14.68
C ILE A 147 -12.17 -2.93 15.75
N ALA A 148 -12.05 -4.20 15.34
CA ALA A 148 -11.96 -5.33 16.26
C ALA A 148 -10.71 -5.30 17.17
N THR A 149 -9.69 -4.49 16.84
CA THR A 149 -8.48 -4.29 17.67
C THR A 149 -8.64 -3.23 18.76
N LEU A 150 -9.76 -2.51 18.77
CA LEU A 150 -10.03 -1.42 19.69
C LEU A 150 -10.96 -1.87 20.82
N PRO A 151 -10.84 -1.27 22.03
CA PRO A 151 -11.69 -1.61 23.17
C PRO A 151 -13.08 -0.94 23.04
N PHE A 152 -13.71 -1.05 21.87
CA PHE A 152 -15.01 -0.43 21.61
C PHE A 152 -16.18 -1.33 22.00
N GLY A 153 -17.20 -0.70 22.60
CA GLY A 153 -18.50 -1.32 22.79
C GLY A 153 -19.29 -1.40 21.48
N ARG A 154 -20.25 -2.32 21.40
CA ARG A 154 -21.10 -2.52 20.19
C ARG A 154 -21.73 -1.22 19.67
N ASP A 155 -22.20 -0.35 20.55
CA ASP A 155 -22.84 0.91 20.19
C ASP A 155 -21.87 1.95 19.63
N GLU A 156 -20.58 1.87 20.00
CA GLU A 156 -19.54 2.70 19.42
C GLU A 156 -19.18 2.25 18.01
N ILE A 157 -19.16 0.93 17.78
CA ILE A 157 -18.99 0.36 16.43
C ILE A 157 -20.15 0.79 15.51
N LEU A 158 -21.39 0.74 16.01
CA LEU A 158 -22.57 1.17 15.26
C LEU A 158 -22.50 2.65 14.88
N ARG A 159 -22.17 3.53 15.84
CA ARG A 159 -21.99 4.96 15.61
C ARG A 159 -20.80 5.27 14.70
N GLY A 160 -19.74 4.47 14.75
CA GLY A 160 -18.55 4.60 13.92
C GLY A 160 -18.83 4.27 12.45
N LEU A 161 -19.52 3.15 12.21
CA LEU A 161 -19.79 2.65 10.86
C LEU A 161 -21.05 3.22 10.20
N GLY A 162 -21.95 3.85 10.98
CA GLY A 162 -23.19 4.44 10.45
C GLY A 162 -24.17 3.41 9.89
N VAL A 163 -24.21 2.20 10.47
CA VAL A 163 -25.06 1.09 10.01
C VAL A 163 -26.05 0.64 11.06
N SER A 164 -27.14 0.02 10.63
CA SER A 164 -28.12 -0.57 11.54
C SER A 164 -27.53 -1.75 12.33
N PRO A 165 -28.06 -2.04 13.53
CA PRO A 165 -27.64 -3.19 14.34
C PRO A 165 -27.68 -4.53 13.59
N ASN A 166 -28.69 -4.74 12.74
CA ASN A 166 -28.85 -5.97 11.96
C ASN A 166 -27.80 -6.07 10.86
N THR A 167 -27.52 -4.97 10.15
CA THR A 167 -26.47 -4.92 9.14
C THR A 167 -25.10 -5.20 9.76
N LEU A 168 -24.82 -4.62 10.94
CA LEU A 168 -23.58 -4.91 11.65
C LEU A 168 -23.46 -6.39 12.00
N LYS A 169 -24.51 -6.99 12.58
CA LYS A 169 -24.52 -8.43 12.93
C LYS A 169 -24.20 -9.31 11.72
N THR A 170 -24.82 -9.03 10.58
CA THR A 170 -24.57 -9.79 9.34
C THR A 170 -23.13 -9.60 8.85
N ARG A 171 -22.62 -8.36 8.81
CA ARG A 171 -21.24 -8.07 8.39
C ARG A 171 -20.20 -8.72 9.30
N VAL A 172 -20.41 -8.69 10.62
CA VAL A 172 -19.55 -9.36 11.59
C VAL A 172 -19.54 -10.86 11.35
N ARG A 173 -20.72 -11.49 11.22
CA ARG A 173 -20.80 -12.93 10.95
C ARG A 173 -20.08 -13.32 9.65
N GLN A 174 -20.27 -12.55 8.59
CA GLN A 174 -19.60 -12.79 7.31
C GLN A 174 -18.07 -12.64 7.43
N LEU A 175 -17.59 -11.61 8.10
CA LEU A 175 -16.16 -11.40 8.33
C LEU A 175 -15.54 -12.55 9.12
N LEU A 176 -16.17 -12.92 10.24
CA LEU A 176 -15.73 -14.01 11.10
C LEU A 176 -15.72 -15.36 10.36
N HIS A 177 -16.71 -15.61 9.51
CA HIS A 177 -16.74 -16.82 8.69
C HIS A 177 -15.59 -16.86 7.67
N VAL A 178 -15.33 -15.77 6.96
CA VAL A 178 -14.24 -15.67 5.97
C VAL A 178 -12.87 -15.86 6.63
N LEU A 179 -12.68 -15.29 7.83
CA LEU A 179 -11.42 -15.35 8.56
C LEU A 179 -11.31 -16.55 9.52
N GLN A 180 -12.33 -17.41 9.55
CA GLN A 180 -12.42 -18.58 10.43
C GLN A 180 -12.17 -18.23 11.91
N GLN A 181 -12.78 -17.14 12.37
CA GLN A 181 -12.70 -16.67 13.76
C GLN A 181 -14.04 -16.82 14.46
N ASP A 182 -14.03 -17.19 15.74
CA ASP A 182 -15.27 -17.37 16.52
C ASP A 182 -15.86 -16.03 17.00
N THR A 183 -15.00 -15.04 17.27
CA THR A 183 -15.39 -13.76 17.87
C THR A 183 -14.57 -12.60 17.32
N LEU A 184 -15.11 -11.38 17.43
CA LEU A 184 -14.35 -10.16 17.10
C LEU A 184 -13.14 -9.97 18.03
N ASP A 185 -13.22 -10.42 19.29
CA ASP A 185 -12.09 -10.36 20.23
C ASP A 185 -10.95 -11.29 19.79
N ALA A 186 -11.26 -12.52 19.38
CA ALA A 186 -10.28 -13.46 18.83
C ALA A 186 -9.62 -12.93 17.55
N LEU A 187 -10.42 -12.31 16.67
CA LEU A 187 -9.91 -11.62 15.49
C LEU A 187 -8.99 -10.46 15.88
N GLY A 188 -9.40 -9.60 16.81
CA GLY A 188 -8.61 -8.47 17.30
C GLY A 188 -7.26 -8.91 17.84
N LYS A 189 -7.24 -9.96 18.68
CA LYS A 189 -6.00 -10.56 19.21
C LYS A 189 -5.10 -11.11 18.12
N THR A 190 -5.67 -11.76 17.11
CA THR A 190 -4.91 -12.28 15.96
C THR A 190 -4.23 -11.16 15.19
N ILE A 191 -4.97 -10.08 14.89
CA ILE A 191 -4.42 -8.90 14.21
C ILE A 191 -3.32 -8.25 15.06
N LEU A 192 -3.53 -8.10 16.38
CA LEU A 192 -2.53 -7.53 17.28
C LEU A 192 -1.24 -8.37 17.32
N ARG A 193 -1.36 -9.71 17.31
CA ARG A 193 -0.21 -10.61 17.24
C ARG A 193 0.53 -10.45 15.91
N GLN A 194 -0.18 -10.47 14.78
CA GLN A 194 0.43 -10.21 13.48
C GLN A 194 1.12 -8.85 13.41
N ALA A 195 0.52 -7.81 13.99
CA ALA A 195 1.11 -6.48 14.05
C ALA A 195 2.43 -6.44 14.85
N ILE A 196 2.55 -7.26 15.90
CA ILE A 196 3.80 -7.44 16.65
C ILE A 196 4.84 -8.16 15.79
N ASP A 197 4.45 -9.21 15.06
CA ASP A 197 5.34 -9.95 14.17
C ASP A 197 5.87 -9.10 13.00
N LEU A 198 5.11 -8.07 12.59
CA LEU A 198 5.52 -7.08 11.60
C LEU A 198 6.47 -6.01 12.15
N ALA A 199 6.59 -5.86 13.47
CA ALA A 199 7.49 -4.87 14.04
C ALA A 199 8.94 -5.21 13.70
N PRO A 200 9.75 -4.24 13.24
CA PRO A 200 11.16 -4.50 13.02
C PRO A 200 11.79 -4.94 14.34
N ALA A 201 12.55 -6.05 14.31
CA ALA A 201 13.22 -6.57 15.50
C ALA A 201 14.03 -5.43 16.17
N PRO A 202 13.93 -5.24 17.50
CA PRO A 202 14.70 -4.23 18.19
C PRO A 202 16.18 -4.45 17.87
N ARG A 203 16.87 -3.41 17.39
CA ARG A 203 18.31 -3.44 17.19
C ARG A 203 18.97 -3.54 18.56
N VAL A 204 19.22 -4.76 19.02
CA VAL A 204 19.99 -5.00 20.24
C VAL A 204 21.42 -4.56 19.95
N LEU A 205 21.81 -3.41 20.50
CA LEU A 205 23.17 -2.87 20.49
C LEU A 205 24.04 -3.62 21.51
N HIS A 206 24.20 -4.94 21.39
CA HIS A 206 25.18 -5.69 22.18
C HIS A 206 25.92 -6.72 21.32
N GLY A 207 27.25 -6.75 21.48
CA GLY A 207 28.18 -7.42 20.58
C GLY A 207 28.12 -8.95 20.58
N ALA A 208 28.00 -9.48 19.36
CA ALA A 208 28.43 -10.80 18.85
C ALA A 208 27.76 -12.10 19.41
N PRO A 209 27.86 -13.28 18.75
CA PRO A 209 28.34 -13.63 17.39
C PRO A 209 27.26 -14.37 16.53
N PRO A 210 27.53 -14.76 15.27
CA PRO A 210 26.50 -15.01 14.27
C PRO A 210 26.07 -16.49 14.20
N GLN A 211 24.77 -16.77 14.29
CA GLN A 211 24.22 -18.05 13.80
C GLN A 211 22.93 -17.88 13.01
N ALA A 212 23.08 -18.11 11.70
CA ALA A 212 22.14 -18.75 10.78
C ALA A 212 20.65 -18.42 10.92
N THR A 213 20.24 -17.25 10.44
CA THR A 213 18.84 -16.99 10.13
C THR A 213 18.45 -17.63 8.80
N ARG A 214 17.60 -18.66 8.87
CA ARG A 214 16.73 -19.06 7.76
C ARG A 214 16.00 -17.81 7.25
N ARG A 215 16.09 -17.55 5.93
CA ARG A 215 15.33 -16.51 5.25
C ARG A 215 13.83 -16.87 5.22
N PRO A 216 12.93 -16.03 5.75
CA PRO A 216 11.53 -16.09 5.34
C PRO A 216 11.39 -15.51 3.92
N VAL A 217 10.44 -16.09 3.17
CA VAL A 217 10.10 -15.74 1.78
C VAL A 217 9.58 -14.30 1.72
N ALA A 218 10.04 -13.58 0.70
CA ALA A 218 9.99 -12.13 0.56
C ALA A 218 8.57 -11.54 0.45
N GLY A 219 8.35 -10.44 1.17
CA GLY A 219 7.15 -9.59 1.12
C GLY A 219 7.19 -8.37 2.08
N LEU A 220 8.30 -8.14 2.78
CA LEU A 220 8.56 -6.97 3.62
C LEU A 220 9.91 -6.36 3.20
N LEU A 221 9.94 -5.04 3.04
CA LEU A 221 11.05 -4.21 2.54
C LEU A 221 12.42 -4.62 3.14
N PRO A 222 13.53 -4.58 2.36
CA PRO A 222 14.29 -3.33 2.32
C PRO A 222 15.00 -3.00 0.98
N SER A 223 15.22 -1.70 0.81
CA SER A 223 16.18 -1.07 -0.09
C SER A 223 17.59 -1.60 0.17
N ASP A 224 17.98 -2.69 -0.49
CA ASP A 224 19.37 -3.06 -0.71
C ASP A 224 19.48 -4.14 -1.79
N ARG A 225 19.67 -3.69 -3.02
CA ARG A 225 20.49 -4.41 -4.01
C ARG A 225 21.30 -3.37 -4.77
N ARG A 226 22.40 -2.93 -4.16
CA ARG A 226 23.53 -2.39 -4.93
C ARG A 226 23.99 -3.49 -5.88
N SER A 227 23.88 -3.20 -7.18
CA SER A 227 24.48 -3.95 -8.27
C SER A 227 25.98 -4.01 -8.08
N SER A 228 26.50 -5.18 -7.69
CA SER A 228 27.91 -5.50 -7.88
C SER A 228 28.13 -5.77 -9.37
N VAL A 229 28.78 -4.83 -10.05
CA VAL A 229 29.41 -5.02 -11.35
C VAL A 229 30.38 -6.21 -11.27
N PRO A 230 30.30 -7.24 -12.13
CA PRO A 230 31.41 -8.14 -12.31
C PRO A 230 32.39 -7.52 -13.30
N VAL A 231 33.50 -7.01 -12.76
CA VAL A 231 34.76 -6.89 -13.51
C VAL A 231 35.27 -8.31 -13.74
N GLY A 232 35.33 -8.72 -15.01
CA GLY A 232 35.83 -10.03 -15.41
C GLY A 232 36.49 -9.97 -16.78
N ARG A 233 37.76 -9.55 -16.79
CA ARG A 233 38.71 -9.78 -17.88
C ARG A 233 39.16 -11.25 -17.77
N ALA A 234 38.92 -12.07 -18.79
CA ALA A 234 39.71 -13.27 -19.06
C ALA A 234 39.57 -13.65 -20.54
N THR A 235 40.65 -13.41 -21.27
CA THR A 235 41.03 -13.93 -22.57
C THR A 235 41.19 -15.45 -22.51
N LEU A 236 40.83 -16.17 -23.59
CA LEU A 236 41.39 -17.44 -24.11
C LEU A 236 40.56 -17.80 -25.35
N GLU A 237 41.04 -17.43 -26.54
CA GLU A 237 41.74 -18.32 -27.49
C GLU A 237 40.84 -19.34 -28.22
N SER A 238 40.66 -19.04 -29.51
CA SER A 238 40.50 -19.89 -30.70
C SER A 238 39.87 -21.28 -30.58
N ILE A 239 38.85 -21.54 -31.42
CA ILE A 239 38.95 -22.53 -32.50
C ILE A 239 38.15 -22.02 -33.72
N VAL A 240 38.85 -21.79 -34.83
CA VAL A 240 38.39 -21.68 -36.23
C VAL A 240 38.15 -23.12 -36.72
N VAL A 241 37.20 -23.52 -37.58
CA VAL A 241 37.05 -23.40 -39.06
C VAL A 241 35.89 -24.38 -39.45
N PRO A 242 35.39 -24.48 -40.71
CA PRO A 242 34.66 -23.56 -41.60
C PRO A 242 33.25 -24.06 -42.03
N ALA A 243 32.63 -23.25 -42.89
CA ALA A 243 31.40 -23.48 -43.65
C ALA A 243 31.43 -24.60 -44.73
N LEU A 244 30.28 -25.23 -44.94
CA LEU A 244 29.77 -25.83 -46.20
C LEU A 244 28.24 -25.91 -46.03
N GLY A 245 27.35 -25.50 -46.91
CA GLY A 245 27.37 -24.96 -48.26
C GLY A 245 25.91 -24.70 -48.62
N ALA A 246 25.67 -23.72 -49.47
CA ALA A 246 24.38 -23.43 -50.09
C ALA A 246 24.63 -23.31 -51.61
N PRO A 247 23.63 -23.21 -52.51
CA PRO A 247 22.20 -23.59 -52.53
C PRO A 247 21.90 -24.30 -53.90
N PRO A 248 20.85 -24.04 -54.73
CA PRO A 248 19.42 -23.66 -54.59
C PRO A 248 18.45 -24.52 -55.49
N LYS A 249 17.17 -24.08 -55.58
CA LYS A 249 16.12 -24.31 -56.61
C LYS A 249 15.18 -25.51 -56.36
N ASP A 250 13.87 -25.50 -56.61
CA ASP A 250 13.05 -24.65 -57.48
C ASP A 250 11.56 -24.69 -57.05
N SER A 251 10.84 -23.62 -57.44
CA SER A 251 9.41 -23.50 -57.75
C SER A 251 8.44 -24.69 -57.58
N THR A 252 7.24 -24.44 -57.00
CA THR A 252 5.92 -24.72 -57.62
C THR A 252 4.78 -24.11 -56.78
N GLN A 253 3.95 -23.31 -57.46
CA GLN A 253 2.63 -22.82 -57.05
C GLN A 253 1.60 -23.96 -57.05
N ALA A 254 0.64 -23.94 -56.13
CA ALA A 254 -0.75 -24.35 -56.38
C ALA A 254 -1.64 -23.91 -55.20
N GLY A 255 -2.69 -23.13 -55.50
CA GLY A 255 -3.76 -22.74 -54.57
C GLY A 255 -4.13 -21.27 -54.67
#